data_AF-A0A6P2GSX7-F1
#
_entry.id   AF-A0A6P2GSX7-F1
#
_cell.length_a   1.000
_cell.length_b   1.000
_cell.length_c   1.000
_cell.angle_alpha   90.00
_cell.angle_beta   90.00
_cell.angle_gamma   90.00
#
_symmetry.space_group_name_H-M   'P 1'
#
loop_
_entity.id
_entity.type
_entity.pdbx_description
1 polymer ?
#
loop_
_entity_poly.entity_id
_entity_poly.type
_entity_poly.pdbx_seq_one_letter_code
_entity_poly.pdbx_strand_id
1 'polypeptide(L)' 'MERKDIWIEVPLPEVLRFWVDAYEDNKDGKIVQRDSFVDVTKNVALFRLVTEVKSK' A
#
# COMPACT_ATOMS: atom_id res chain seq x y z
N MET A 1 2.82 19.80 3.46
CA MET A 1 3.02 18.35 3.26
C MET A 1 1.70 17.69 3.61
N GLU A 2 1.05 17.09 2.63
CA GLU A 2 -0.28 16.50 2.78
C GLU A 2 -0.14 14.99 3.01
N ARG A 3 -0.92 14.45 3.95
CA ARG A 3 -0.87 13.04 4.37
C ARG A 3 -2.15 12.33 3.93
N LYS A 4 -2.00 11.25 3.16
CA LYS A 4 -3.13 10.43 2.70
C LYS A 4 -3.06 9.05 3.34
N ASP A 5 -4.19 8.59 3.89
CA ASP A 5 -4.35 7.26 4.50
C ASP A 5 -5.32 6.45 3.62
N ILE A 6 -4.90 5.27 3.18
CA ILE A 6 -5.68 4.39 2.30
C ILE A 6 -5.59 2.95 2.82
N TRP A 7 -6.74 2.27 2.84
CA TRP A 7 -6.82 0.83 3.06
C TRP A 7 -7.00 0.12 1.72
N ILE A 8 -6.17 -0.89 1.47
CA ILE A 8 -6.15 -1.65 0.21
C ILE A 8 -6.24 -3.14 0.53
N GLU A 9 -7.23 -3.81 -0.06
CA GLU A 9 -7.34 -5.27 -0.01
C GLU A 9 -6.69 -5.89 -1.25
N VAL A 10 -5.81 -6.87 -1.05
CA VAL A 10 -5.06 -7.52 -2.11
C VAL A 10 -5.14 -9.04 -1.94
N PRO A 11 -5.53 -9.81 -2.98
CA PRO A 11 -5.47 -11.27 -2.94
C PRO A 11 -4.04 -11.77 -2.66
N LEU A 12 -3.87 -12.80 -1.83
CA LEU A 12 -2.53 -13.29 -1.46
C LEU A 12 -1.61 -13.63 -2.65
N PRO A 13 -2.09 -14.25 -3.74
CA PRO A 13 -1.26 -14.50 -4.93
C PRO A 13 -0.75 -13.23 -5.62
N GLU A 14 -1.39 -12.09 -5.38
CA GLU A 14 -1.09 -10.81 -6.04
C GLU A 14 -0.26 -9.87 -5.18
N VAL A 15 0.00 -10.20 -3.90
CA VAL A 15 0.70 -9.33 -2.96
C VAL A 15 2.09 -8.93 -3.46
N LEU A 16 2.85 -9.84 -4.05
CA LEU A 16 4.19 -9.52 -4.58
C LEU A 16 4.11 -8.53 -5.74
N ARG A 17 3.17 -8.72 -6.67
CA ARG A 17 2.94 -7.82 -7.80
C ARG A 17 2.52 -6.44 -7.31
N PHE A 18 1.55 -6.38 -6.41
CA PHE A 18 1.09 -5.13 -5.81
C PHE A 18 2.24 -4.29 -5.23
N TRP A 19 3.19 -4.92 -4.53
CA TRP A 19 4.32 -4.18 -3.98
C TRP A 19 5.31 -3.73 -5.03
N VAL A 20 5.59 -4.54 -6.07
CA VAL A 20 6.41 -4.11 -7.21
C VAL A 20 5.81 -2.85 -7.83
N ASP A 21 4.53 -2.90 -8.18
CA ASP A 21 3.80 -1.76 -8.77
C ASP A 21 3.83 -0.54 -7.84
N ALA A 22 3.56 -0.73 -6.54
CA ALA A 22 3.53 0.35 -5.56
C ALA A 22 4.91 1.02 -5.32
N TYR A 23 6.02 0.34 -5.58
CA TYR A 23 7.36 0.93 -5.49
C TYR A 23 7.84 1.51 -6.82
N GLU A 24 7.44 0.94 -7.96
CA GLU A 24 7.82 1.43 -9.29
C GLU A 24 7.01 2.67 -9.72
N ASP A 25 5.72 2.75 -9.37
CA ASP A 25 4.82 3.83 -9.79
C ASP A 25 4.78 5.04 -8.84
N ASN A 26 5.40 4.96 -7.66
CA ASN A 26 5.39 6.04 -6.66
C ASN A 26 6.38 7.17 -6.99
N LYS A 27 6.24 7.77 -8.17
CA LYS A 27 7.09 8.91 -8.61
C LYS A 27 6.84 10.20 -7.81
N ASP A 28 5.65 10.37 -7.22
CA ASP A 28 5.24 11.59 -6.53
C ASP A 28 4.89 11.41 -5.04
N GLY A 29 4.77 10.17 -4.56
CA GLY A 29 4.36 9.84 -3.19
C GLY A 29 5.36 8.92 -2.50
N LYS A 30 5.82 9.28 -1.30
CA LYS A 30 6.64 8.38 -0.48
C LYS A 30 5.74 7.64 0.50
N ILE A 31 5.75 6.31 0.48
CA ILE A 31 5.14 5.49 1.54
C ILE A 31 5.96 5.69 2.82
N VAL A 32 5.34 6.24 3.87
CA VAL A 32 6.00 6.54 5.15
C VAL A 32 5.58 5.63 6.29
N GLN A 33 4.41 4.98 6.17
CA GLN A 33 3.96 3.96 7.11
C GLN A 33 3.19 2.88 6.35
N ARG A 34 3.42 1.63 6.77
CA ARG A 34 2.69 0.45 6.30
C ARG A 34 2.26 -0.37 7.50
N ASP A 35 0.96 -0.65 7.61
CA ASP A 35 0.43 -1.69 8.48
C ASP A 35 -0.18 -2.78 7.60
N SER A 36 -0.09 -4.04 8.01
CA SER A 36 -0.63 -5.16 7.24
C SER A 36 -1.37 -6.14 8.13
N PHE A 37 -2.50 -6.65 7.64
CA PHE A 37 -3.23 -7.77 8.21
C PHE A 37 -3.43 -8.85 7.14
N VAL A 38 -3.21 -10.11 7.48
CA VAL A 38 -3.36 -11.24 6.55
C VAL A 38 -4.48 -12.14 7.04
N ASP A 39 -5.49 -12.34 6.19
CA ASP A 39 -6.56 -13.30 6.40
C ASP A 39 -6.35 -14.50 5.47
N VAL A 40 -5.74 -15.57 6.00
CA VAL A 40 -5.50 -16.81 5.25
C VAL A 40 -6.78 -17.59 4.97
N THR A 41 -7.84 -17.38 5.76
CA THR A 41 -9.14 -18.02 5.56
C THR A 41 -9.85 -17.42 4.35
N LYS A 42 -9.74 -16.09 4.18
CA LYS A 42 -10.27 -15.37 3.01
C LYS A 42 -9.27 -15.24 1.86
N ASN A 43 -8.03 -15.67 2.05
CA ASN A 43 -6.94 -15.60 1.08
C ASN A 43 -6.62 -14.17 0.60
N VAL A 44 -6.64 -13.20 1.54
CA VAL A 44 -6.39 -11.77 1.26
C VAL A 44 -5.42 -11.15 2.28
N ALA A 45 -4.76 -10.06 1.88
CA ALA A 45 -4.02 -9.15 2.73
C ALA A 45 -4.63 -7.74 2.67
N LEU A 46 -4.81 -7.12 3.84
CA LEU A 46 -5.20 -5.73 3.98
C LEU A 46 -3.96 -4.90 4.30
N PHE A 47 -3.72 -3.85 3.51
CA PHE A 47 -2.64 -2.90 3.73
C PHE A 47 -3.21 -1.53 4.07
N ARG A 48 -2.71 -0.95 5.16
CA ARG A 48 -2.84 0.47 5.42
C ARG A 48 -1.61 1.16 4.89
N LEU A 49 -1.78 2.02 3.90
CA LEU A 49 -0.71 2.82 3.34
C LEU A 49 -0.88 4.27 3.71
N VAL A 50 0.16 4.83 4.33
CA VAL A 50 0.26 6.27 4.56
C VAL A 50 1.29 6.82 3.60
N THR A 51 0.84 7.68 2.68
CA THR A 51 1.71 8.35 1.73
C THR A 51 1.84 9.83 2.06
N GLU A 52 3.06 10.35 1.91
CA GLU A 52 3.33 11.78 1.92
C GLU A 52 3.51 12.24 0.48
N VAL A 53 2.72 13.23 0.08
CA VAL A 53 2.88 13.91 -1.20
C VAL A 53 3.60 15.23 -0.94
N LYS A 54 4.68 15.52 -1.67
CA LYS A 54 5.28 16.85 -1.65
C LYS A 54 4.30 17.82 -2.30
N SER A 55 3.58 18.57 -1.48
CA SER A 55 2.81 19.71 -1.93
C SER A 55 3.77 20.68 -2.64
N LYS A 56 3.52 20.96 -3.92
CA LYS A 56 4.21 21.99 -4.70
C LYS A 56 3.86 23.38 -4.17
#